data_AF-A0A549T686-F1
#
_entry.id   AF-A0A549T686-F1
#
_cell.length_a   1.000
_cell.length_b   1.000
_cell.length_c   1.000
_cell.angle_alpha   90.00
_cell.angle_beta   90.00
_cell.angle_gamma   90.00
#
_symmetry.space_group_name_H-M   'P 1'
#
loop_
_entity.id
_entity.type
_entity.pdbx_description
1 polymer ?
#
loop_
_entity_poly.entity_id
_entity_poly.type
_entity_poly.pdbx_seq_one_letter_code
_entity_poly.pdbx_strand_id
1 'polypeptide(L)'
;MNYPLVKRVSRRMFGDMLRMMLSEKLFFDLTLEEGRALSRVFTAIAYDWRRNDIVYLSPVGGDEEFSGAVRQDGVHVETADGVHHLSWEDVTELAERLAVE
;
A
#
# COMPACT_ATOMS: atom_id res chain seq x y z
N MET A 1 4.24 -14.11 10.71
CA MET A 1 3.56 -12.79 10.77
C MET A 1 2.41 -12.86 9.78
N ASN A 2 1.27 -12.23 10.09
CA ASN A 2 0.20 -12.08 9.12
C ASN A 2 0.47 -10.81 8.29
N TYR A 3 0.28 -10.93 6.98
CA TYR A 3 0.34 -9.83 6.02
C TYR A 3 -1.08 -9.56 5.51
N PRO A 4 -1.38 -8.32 5.08
CA PRO A 4 -0.49 -7.17 5.04
C PRO A 4 -0.21 -6.54 6.42
N LEU A 5 0.85 -5.74 6.54
CA LEU A 5 1.14 -4.99 7.77
C LEU A 5 1.74 -3.62 7.47
N VAL A 6 1.54 -2.67 8.36
CA VAL A 6 2.21 -1.36 8.34
C VAL A 6 2.95 -1.17 9.66
N LYS A 7 4.15 -0.61 9.61
CA LYS A 7 4.91 -0.24 10.81
C LYS A 7 5.72 1.03 10.58
N ARG A 8 5.99 1.77 11.64
CA ARG A 8 6.97 2.86 11.60
C ARG A 8 8.39 2.33 11.42
N VAL A 9 9.15 3.01 10.57
CA VAL A 9 10.59 2.83 10.41
C VAL A 9 11.27 4.20 10.36
N SER A 10 12.56 4.26 10.70
CA SER A 10 13.34 5.49 10.59
C SER A 10 14.49 5.28 9.61
N ARG A 11 14.62 6.17 8.63
CA ARG A 11 15.73 6.17 7.67
C ARG A 11 16.57 7.44 7.82
N ARG A 12 17.89 7.30 7.82
CA ARG A 12 18.84 8.40 8.08
C ARG A 12 18.61 9.65 7.21
N MET A 13 18.24 9.49 5.94
CA MET A 13 18.04 10.61 5.01
C MET A 13 16.59 11.12 4.95
N PHE A 14 15.61 10.33 5.37
CA PHE A 14 14.19 10.61 5.18
C PHE A 14 13.40 10.80 6.48
N GLY A 15 14.04 10.54 7.64
CA GLY A 15 13.39 10.62 8.94
C GLY A 15 12.42 9.47 9.16
N ASP A 16 11.31 9.76 9.83
CA ASP A 16 10.26 8.79 10.13
C ASP A 16 9.41 8.49 8.90
N MET A 17 9.19 7.20 8.67
CA MET A 17 8.49 6.65 7.51
C MET A 17 7.56 5.51 7.94
N LEU A 18 6.66 5.13 7.05
CA LEU A 18 5.85 3.93 7.17
C LEU A 18 6.35 2.87 6.21
N ARG A 19 6.62 1.67 6.74
CA ARG A 19 6.85 0.48 5.92
C ARG A 19 5.55 -0.29 5.79
N MET A 20 4.95 -0.25 4.60
CA MET A 20 3.84 -1.11 4.21
C MET A 20 4.43 -2.42 3.66
N MET A 21 4.17 -3.55 4.29
CA MET A 21 4.65 -4.86 3.85
C MET A 21 3.47 -5.70 3.38
N LEU A 22 3.58 -6.24 2.16
CA LEU A 22 2.63 -7.19 1.59
C LEU A 22 3.12 -8.63 1.72
N SER A 23 4.43 -8.81 1.90
CA SER A 23 5.04 -10.08 2.29
C SER A 23 6.35 -9.83 3.05
N GLU A 24 7.09 -10.90 3.37
CA GLU A 24 8.44 -10.77 3.95
C GLU A 24 9.42 -10.04 3.01
N LYS A 25 9.22 -10.15 1.68
CA LYS A 25 10.13 -9.63 0.66
C LYS A 25 9.60 -8.41 -0.07
N LEU A 26 8.29 -8.18 -0.03
CA LEU A 26 7.64 -7.09 -0.73
C LEU A 26 7.18 -6.02 0.25
N PHE A 27 7.82 -4.85 0.20
CA PHE A 27 7.48 -3.73 1.05
C PHE A 27 7.76 -2.38 0.39
N PHE A 28 6.98 -1.38 0.77
CA PHE A 28 7.10 -0.01 0.31
C PHE A 28 7.36 0.89 1.52
N ASP A 29 8.44 1.67 1.47
CA ASP A 29 8.72 2.70 2.46
C ASP A 29 8.11 4.01 1.97
N LEU A 30 7.07 4.44 2.68
CA LEU A 30 6.28 5.63 2.39
C LEU A 30 6.63 6.71 3.40
N THR A 31 6.72 7.95 2.95
CA THR A 31 6.61 9.10 3.85
C THR A 31 5.25 9.07 4.56
N LEU A 32 5.12 9.78 5.69
CA LEU A 32 3.84 9.86 6.41
C LEU A 32 2.72 10.46 5.54
N GLU A 33 3.07 11.37 4.64
CA GLU A 33 2.11 11.99 3.72
C GLU A 33 1.66 11.01 2.63
N GLU A 34 2.60 10.28 2.02
CA GLU A 34 2.30 9.22 1.04
C GLU A 34 1.44 8.12 1.66
N GLY A 35 1.74 7.69 2.89
CA GLY A 35 0.92 6.73 3.63
C GLY A 35 -0.53 7.21 3.79
N ARG A 36 -0.73 8.46 4.23
CA ARG A 36 -2.06 9.06 4.34
C ARG A 36 -2.77 9.23 3.00
N ALA A 37 -2.03 9.53 1.93
CA ALA A 37 -2.58 9.62 0.59
C ALA A 37 -3.07 8.25 0.11
N LEU A 38 -2.25 7.21 0.26
CA LEU A 38 -2.61 5.84 -0.11
C LEU A 38 -3.77 5.32 0.74
N SER A 39 -3.81 5.63 2.04
CA SER A 39 -4.95 5.35 2.92
C SER A 39 -6.28 5.89 2.37
N ARG A 40 -6.31 7.17 1.94
CA ARG A 40 -7.50 7.78 1.37
C ARG A 40 -7.92 7.10 0.06
N VAL A 41 -6.94 6.73 -0.77
CA VAL A 41 -7.20 6.00 -2.01
C VAL A 41 -7.79 4.62 -1.71
N PHE A 42 -7.18 3.84 -0.82
CA PHE A 42 -7.69 2.53 -0.41
C PHE A 42 -9.09 2.61 0.20
N THR A 43 -9.36 3.61 1.03
CA THR A 43 -10.71 3.86 1.57
C THR A 43 -11.72 4.13 0.44
N ALA A 44 -11.36 4.96 -0.54
CA ALA A 44 -12.23 5.31 -1.64
C ALA A 44 -12.53 4.12 -2.56
N ILE A 45 -11.52 3.32 -2.91
CA ILE A 45 -11.70 2.14 -3.78
C ILE A 45 -12.42 1.00 -3.06
N ALA A 46 -12.23 0.83 -1.75
CA ALA A 46 -12.97 -0.18 -0.98
C ALA A 46 -14.47 0.16 -0.93
N TYR A 47 -14.81 1.46 -0.93
CA TYR A 47 -16.20 1.91 -0.97
C TYR A 47 -16.83 1.77 -2.37
N ASP A 48 -16.14 2.16 -3.44
CA ASP A 48 -16.63 2.04 -4.83
C ASP A 48 -15.51 1.72 -5.83
N TRP A 49 -15.18 0.43 -5.93
CA TRP A 49 -14.08 -0.06 -6.76
C TRP A 49 -14.32 0.09 -8.26
N ARG A 50 -15.59 0.14 -8.71
CA ARG A 50 -15.95 0.15 -10.14
C ARG A 50 -15.55 1.44 -10.87
N ARG A 51 -15.16 2.47 -10.12
CA ARG A 51 -14.76 3.79 -10.65
C ARG A 51 -13.27 3.93 -10.88
N ASN A 52 -12.48 2.93 -10.49
CA ASN A 52 -11.02 3.01 -10.53
C ASN A 52 -10.50 1.79 -11.28
N ASP A 53 -9.58 2.03 -12.21
CA ASP A 53 -8.92 0.95 -12.95
C ASP A 53 -7.56 0.60 -12.30
N ILE A 54 -6.82 1.60 -11.84
CA ILE A 54 -5.45 1.46 -11.33
C ILE A 54 -5.21 2.42 -10.17
N VAL A 55 -4.46 1.96 -9.16
CA VAL A 55 -3.82 2.78 -8.13
C VAL A 55 -2.32 2.81 -8.41
N TYR A 56 -1.74 3.99 -8.49
CA TYR A 56 -0.31 4.16 -8.75
C TYR A 56 0.30 5.13 -7.73
N LEU A 57 1.49 4.78 -7.23
CA LEU A 57 2.31 5.62 -6.38
C LEU A 57 3.78 5.28 -6.63
N SER A 58 4.63 6.29 -6.80
CA SER A 58 6.09 6.14 -6.85
C SER A 58 6.66 6.70 -5.54
N PRO A 59 6.87 5.86 -4.50
CA PRO A 59 7.27 6.34 -3.18
C PRO A 59 8.70 6.89 -3.17
N VAL A 60 8.89 8.05 -2.54
CA VAL A 60 10.22 8.67 -2.46
C VAL A 60 11.20 7.85 -1.59
N GLY A 61 10.69 7.03 -0.67
CA GLY A 61 11.47 6.24 0.27
C GLY A 61 11.95 4.87 -0.23
N GLY A 62 11.55 4.47 -1.44
CA GLY A 62 11.81 3.14 -1.99
C GLY A 62 12.35 3.20 -3.42
N ASP A 63 12.99 2.10 -3.83
CA ASP A 63 13.44 1.89 -5.20
C ASP A 63 12.34 1.24 -6.08
N GLU A 64 11.20 0.88 -5.48
CA GLU A 64 10.09 0.18 -6.12
C GLU A 64 8.84 1.07 -6.22
N GLU A 65 8.19 1.02 -7.38
CA GLU A 65 6.90 1.68 -7.60
C GLU A 65 5.76 0.77 -7.13
N PHE A 66 4.72 1.38 -6.55
CA PHE A 66 3.47 0.71 -6.26
C PHE A 66 2.52 0.89 -7.46
N SER A 67 2.11 -0.20 -8.07
CA SER A 67 1.07 -0.22 -9.10
C SER A 67 0.09 -1.36 -8.81
N GLY A 68 -1.18 -1.02 -8.58
CA GLY A 68 -2.24 -1.95 -8.25
C GLY A 68 -3.41 -1.83 -9.21
N ALA A 69 -3.74 -2.89 -9.94
CA ALA A 69 -4.97 -2.96 -10.73
C ALA A 69 -6.16 -3.25 -9.81
N VAL A 70 -7.21 -2.43 -9.89
CA VAL A 70 -8.44 -2.61 -9.10
C VAL A 70 -9.32 -3.65 -9.79
N ARG A 71 -9.70 -4.68 -9.07
CA ARG A 71 -10.48 -5.83 -9.56
C ARG A 71 -11.69 -6.07 -8.67
N GLN A 72 -12.61 -6.91 -9.11
CA GLN A 72 -13.83 -7.20 -8.36
C GLN A 72 -13.53 -7.85 -6.99
N ASP A 73 -12.45 -8.61 -6.90
CA ASP A 73 -11.98 -9.36 -5.74
C ASP A 73 -10.90 -8.64 -4.92
N GLY A 74 -10.52 -7.41 -5.28
CA GLY A 74 -9.58 -6.60 -4.51
C GLY A 74 -8.62 -5.79 -5.38
N VAL A 75 -7.36 -5.69 -4.95
CA VAL A 75 -6.30 -4.99 -5.65
C VAL A 75 -5.17 -5.97 -6.01
N HIS A 76 -4.80 -6.00 -7.28
CA HIS A 76 -3.72 -6.83 -7.80
C HIS A 76 -2.48 -5.97 -7.96
N VAL A 77 -1.51 -6.11 -7.07
CA VAL A 77 -0.25 -5.36 -7.09
C VAL A 77 0.73 -6.08 -8.01
N GLU A 78 1.14 -5.42 -9.09
CA GLU A 78 2.13 -5.96 -10.02
C GLU A 78 3.54 -5.65 -9.50
N THR A 79 4.37 -6.68 -9.40
CA THR A 79 5.75 -6.58 -8.91
C THR A 79 6.69 -7.40 -9.79
N ALA A 80 8.00 -7.22 -9.60
CA ALA A 80 9.00 -8.02 -10.30
C ALA A 80 8.85 -9.54 -10.04
N ASP A 81 8.35 -9.91 -8.86
CA ASP A 81 8.15 -11.30 -8.45
C ASP A 81 6.77 -11.86 -8.84
N GLY A 82 5.92 -11.06 -9.50
CA GLY A 82 4.60 -11.44 -9.97
C GLY A 82 3.47 -10.59 -9.40
N VAL A 83 2.24 -11.11 -9.48
CA VAL A 83 1.04 -10.44 -8.99
C VAL A 83 0.79 -10.81 -7.54
N HIS A 84 0.72 -9.82 -6.66
CA HIS A 84 0.31 -9.97 -5.28
C HIS A 84 -1.14 -9.52 -5.12
N HIS A 85 -2.03 -10.45 -4.74
CA HIS A 85 -3.45 -10.15 -4.53
C HIS A 85 -3.67 -9.65 -3.11
N LEU A 86 -4.29 -8.48 -3.00
CA LEU A 86 -4.84 -7.93 -1.77
C LEU A 86 -6.36 -8.05 -1.85
N SER A 87 -6.96 -8.83 -0.95
CA SER A 87 -8.40 -8.89 -0.81
C SER A 87 -8.98 -7.55 -0.34
N TRP A 88 -10.30 -7.36 -0.42
CA TRP A 88 -10.92 -6.15 0.12
C TRP A 88 -10.74 -5.99 1.64
N GLU A 89 -10.59 -7.09 2.37
CA GLU A 89 -10.24 -7.07 3.79
C GLU A 89 -8.84 -6.51 3.98
N ASP A 90 -7.86 -7.02 3.22
CA ASP A 90 -6.47 -6.53 3.23
C ASP A 90 -6.37 -5.04 2.88
N VAL A 91 -7.11 -4.60 1.86
CA VAL A 91 -7.15 -3.20 1.41
C VAL A 91 -7.74 -2.30 2.50
N THR A 92 -8.79 -2.76 3.18
CA THR A 92 -9.41 -2.01 4.28
C THR A 92 -8.47 -1.92 5.48
N GLU A 93 -7.83 -3.04 5.85
CA GLU A 93 -6.83 -3.07 6.94
C GLU A 93 -5.67 -2.13 6.63
N LEU A 94 -5.14 -2.16 5.41
CA LEU A 94 -4.10 -1.23 4.98
C LEU A 94 -4.56 0.23 5.05
N ALA A 95 -5.78 0.53 4.61
CA ALA A 95 -6.33 1.88 4.66
C ALA A 95 -6.33 2.44 6.09
N GLU A 96 -6.77 1.63 7.06
CA GLU A 96 -6.82 2.01 8.47
C GLU A 96 -5.42 2.19 9.07
N ARG A 97 -4.53 1.21 8.87
CA ARG A 97 -3.18 1.27 9.45
C ARG A 97 -2.36 2.42 8.88
N LEU A 98 -2.44 2.67 7.57
CA LEU A 98 -1.75 3.78 6.91
C LEU A 98 -2.23 5.17 7.38
N ALA A 99 -3.42 5.27 7.99
CA ALA A 99 -3.94 6.54 8.52
C ALA A 99 -3.41 6.86 9.92
N VAL A 100 -3.11 5.84 10.72
CA VAL A 100 -2.91 5.96 12.17
C VAL A 100 -1.47 5.72 12.60
N GLU A 101 -0.78 4.78 11.94
CA GLU A 101 0.65 4.55 12.16
C GLU A 101 1.46 5.81 11.85
#